data_AF-A0A1H2QL05-F1
#
_entry.id   AF-A0A1H2QL05-F1
#
_cell.length_a   1.000
_cell.length_b   1.000
_cell.length_c   1.000
_cell.angle_alpha   90.00
_cell.angle_beta   90.00
_cell.angle_gamma   90.00
#
_symmetry.space_group_name_H-M   'P 1'
#
loop_
_entity.id
_entity.type
_entity.pdbx_description
1 polymer ?
#
loop_
_entity_poly.entity_id
_entity_poly.type
_entity_poly.pdbx_seq_one_letter_code
_entity_poly.pdbx_strand_id
1 'polypeptide(L)'
;MLDLSKMSTEQINERTQDLDILPIREALEIMNEEDQKVAIAVKKEIPQIEKAVKAVIETFNNSGRLIYVGAGTSGRLGVLDAVECPPTFGTPPEMVQGLIAGGEEAFVKAIEGAEDSMELGADDLKNIGLNSKDIVVGIAASGRTPYVKGALNYAKEIGCKTVAIACNKNSEIGAIADIAIEVVVGPEVLAGSTRLKAGTAQKLVLNMISTISMVGLGKAYKNLMVDVQLNNIKLQSRAENIVVVATGVDRKIARETLEKAGGSVKLAITMILLNCDREEAEKKLAEANGHIRKIIT
;
A
#
# COMPACT_ATOMS: atom_id res chain seq x y z
N MET A 1 0.70 -34.01 -9.46
CA MET A 1 0.80 -32.90 -10.43
C MET A 1 -0.22 -31.85 -10.00
N LEU A 2 0.15 -30.58 -10.00
CA LEU A 2 -0.71 -29.48 -9.52
C LEU A 2 -1.81 -29.20 -10.55
N ASP A 3 -3.08 -29.24 -10.14
CA ASP A 3 -4.22 -28.92 -11.01
C ASP A 3 -4.50 -27.41 -10.95
N LEU A 4 -4.04 -26.70 -11.98
CA LEU A 4 -4.20 -25.25 -12.12
C LEU A 4 -5.53 -24.84 -12.78
N SER A 5 -6.25 -25.78 -13.38
CA SER A 5 -7.42 -25.48 -14.23
C SER A 5 -8.58 -24.80 -13.52
N LYS A 6 -8.65 -24.96 -12.19
CA LYS A 6 -9.70 -24.38 -11.33
C LYS A 6 -9.38 -22.95 -10.88
N MET A 7 -8.17 -22.46 -11.12
CA MET A 7 -7.75 -21.12 -10.71
C MET A 7 -8.17 -20.11 -11.78
N SER A 8 -8.92 -19.10 -11.37
CA SER A 8 -9.35 -18.03 -12.29
C SER A 8 -8.18 -17.30 -12.95
N THR A 9 -7.02 -17.25 -12.27
CA THR A 9 -5.78 -16.65 -12.79
C THR A 9 -5.13 -17.46 -13.92
N GLU A 10 -5.47 -18.74 -14.05
CA GLU A 10 -4.90 -19.69 -15.03
C GLU A 10 -5.89 -20.07 -16.13
N GLN A 11 -7.13 -19.59 -16.03
CA GLN A 11 -8.16 -19.78 -17.05
C GLN A 11 -7.86 -18.97 -18.32
N ILE A 12 -8.39 -19.44 -19.45
CA ILE A 12 -8.29 -18.76 -20.74
C ILE A 12 -9.41 -17.72 -20.85
N ASN A 13 -9.08 -16.52 -21.30
CA ASN A 13 -10.08 -15.53 -21.68
C ASN A 13 -10.58 -15.84 -23.10
N GLU A 14 -11.86 -16.20 -23.22
CA GLU A 14 -12.48 -16.56 -24.50
C GLU A 14 -12.39 -15.45 -25.55
N ARG A 15 -12.33 -14.18 -25.12
CA ARG A 15 -12.23 -13.01 -26.02
C ARG A 15 -10.85 -12.85 -26.65
N THR A 16 -9.84 -13.52 -26.10
CA THR A 16 -8.43 -13.37 -26.51
C THR A 16 -7.78 -14.72 -26.79
N GLN A 17 -8.55 -15.73 -27.21
CA GLN A 17 -8.01 -17.03 -27.63
C GLN A 17 -7.01 -16.88 -28.79
N ASP A 18 -7.33 -15.99 -29.73
CA ASP A 18 -6.53 -15.71 -30.92
C ASP A 18 -5.79 -14.36 -30.82
N LEU A 19 -5.34 -13.98 -29.61
CA LEU A 19 -4.73 -12.67 -29.33
C LEU A 19 -3.55 -12.31 -30.27
N ASP A 20 -2.80 -13.31 -30.73
CA ASP A 20 -1.61 -13.17 -31.56
C ASP A 20 -1.91 -12.76 -33.02
N ILE A 21 -3.14 -12.99 -33.50
CA ILE A 21 -3.57 -12.63 -34.85
C ILE A 21 -4.55 -11.44 -34.89
N LEU A 22 -4.96 -10.91 -33.73
CA LEU A 22 -5.82 -9.74 -33.69
C LEU A 22 -5.10 -8.49 -34.25
N PRO A 23 -5.83 -7.61 -34.95
CA PRO A 23 -5.32 -6.27 -35.24
C PRO A 23 -4.88 -5.58 -33.94
N ILE A 24 -3.72 -4.93 -33.94
CA ILE A 24 -3.12 -4.31 -32.75
C ILE A 24 -4.13 -3.41 -32.01
N ARG A 25 -4.91 -2.62 -32.74
CA ARG A 25 -5.94 -1.74 -32.15
C ARG A 25 -7.01 -2.54 -31.38
N GLU A 26 -7.49 -3.63 -31.94
CA GLU A 26 -8.51 -4.47 -31.31
C GLU A 26 -7.96 -5.15 -30.05
N ALA A 27 -6.72 -5.66 -30.09
CA ALA A 27 -6.06 -6.22 -28.91
C ALA A 27 -5.92 -5.19 -27.77
N LEU A 28 -5.58 -3.92 -28.11
CA LEU A 28 -5.50 -2.82 -27.14
C LEU A 28 -6.88 -2.45 -26.56
N GLU A 29 -7.92 -2.41 -27.39
CA GLU A 29 -9.29 -2.13 -26.96
C GLU A 29 -9.80 -3.23 -26.00
N ILE A 30 -9.59 -4.51 -26.33
CA ILE A 30 -9.94 -5.63 -25.43
C ILE A 30 -9.17 -5.57 -24.11
N MET A 31 -7.86 -5.30 -24.15
CA MET A 31 -7.05 -5.15 -22.94
C MET A 31 -7.58 -4.02 -22.05
N ASN A 32 -7.92 -2.87 -22.62
CA ASN A 32 -8.49 -1.76 -21.85
C ASN A 32 -9.84 -2.11 -21.21
N GLU A 33 -10.71 -2.80 -21.95
CA GLU A 33 -12.00 -3.24 -21.42
C GLU A 33 -11.86 -4.25 -20.28
N GLU A 34 -10.85 -5.13 -20.34
CA GLU A 34 -10.50 -6.01 -19.23
C GLU A 34 -10.01 -5.21 -18.02
N ASP A 35 -9.16 -4.18 -18.22
CA ASP A 35 -8.67 -3.32 -17.14
C ASP A 35 -9.81 -2.57 -16.41
N GLN A 36 -10.84 -2.13 -17.13
CA GLN A 36 -12.01 -1.47 -16.52
C GLN A 36 -12.73 -2.34 -15.49
N LYS A 37 -12.66 -3.67 -15.62
CA LYS A 37 -13.26 -4.63 -14.67
C LYS A 37 -12.54 -4.66 -13.32
N VAL A 38 -11.27 -4.25 -13.28
CA VAL A 38 -10.43 -4.33 -12.07
C VAL A 38 -11.00 -3.47 -10.94
N ALA A 39 -11.36 -2.21 -11.22
CA ALA A 39 -11.92 -1.32 -10.21
C ALA A 39 -13.25 -1.85 -9.64
N ILE A 40 -14.07 -2.49 -10.49
CA ILE A 40 -15.33 -3.12 -10.09
C ILE A 40 -15.06 -4.33 -9.18
N ALA A 41 -14.04 -5.12 -9.47
CA ALA A 41 -13.63 -6.24 -8.61
C ALA A 41 -13.12 -5.75 -7.25
N VAL A 42 -12.25 -4.73 -7.23
CA VAL A 42 -11.73 -4.13 -5.98
C VAL A 42 -12.87 -3.57 -5.12
N LYS A 43 -13.87 -2.93 -5.74
CA LYS A 43 -15.05 -2.39 -5.02
C LYS A 43 -15.77 -3.45 -4.18
N LYS A 44 -15.83 -4.70 -4.64
CA LYS A 44 -16.49 -5.79 -3.90
C LYS A 44 -15.76 -6.16 -2.61
N GLU A 45 -14.45 -5.92 -2.56
CA GLU A 45 -13.60 -6.27 -1.42
C GLU A 45 -13.37 -5.11 -0.44
N ILE A 46 -14.02 -3.94 -0.65
CA ILE A 46 -13.93 -2.78 0.26
C ILE A 46 -14.15 -3.16 1.74
N PRO A 47 -15.13 -4.00 2.13
CA PRO A 47 -15.29 -4.37 3.54
C PRO A 47 -14.07 -5.08 4.15
N GLN A 48 -13.33 -5.86 3.36
CA GLN A 48 -12.12 -6.56 3.81
C GLN A 48 -10.91 -5.60 3.81
N ILE A 49 -10.83 -4.72 2.82
CA ILE A 49 -9.83 -3.64 2.78
C ILE A 49 -10.00 -2.71 3.99
N GLU A 50 -11.23 -2.37 4.37
CA GLU A 50 -11.53 -1.56 5.56
C GLU A 50 -11.01 -2.23 6.84
N LYS A 51 -11.23 -3.54 7.00
CA LYS A 51 -10.69 -4.30 8.13
C LYS A 51 -9.17 -4.27 8.16
N ALA A 52 -8.52 -4.43 7.01
CA ALA A 52 -7.06 -4.34 6.91
C ALA A 52 -6.55 -2.94 7.28
N VAL A 53 -7.17 -1.88 6.75
CA VAL A 53 -6.85 -0.48 7.09
C VAL A 53 -7.00 -0.24 8.60
N LYS A 54 -8.09 -0.69 9.23
CA LYS A 54 -8.29 -0.55 10.68
C LYS A 54 -7.20 -1.26 11.47
N ALA A 55 -6.83 -2.48 11.07
CA ALA A 55 -5.75 -3.22 11.70
C ALA A 55 -4.39 -2.53 11.53
N VAL A 56 -4.10 -1.97 10.36
CA VAL A 56 -2.87 -1.21 10.10
C VAL A 56 -2.81 0.05 10.96
N ILE A 57 -3.91 0.80 11.09
CA ILE A 57 -3.98 1.98 11.97
C ILE A 57 -3.71 1.58 13.43
N GLU A 58 -4.30 0.50 13.90
CA GLU A 58 -4.05 -0.03 15.24
C GLU A 58 -2.59 -0.44 15.44
N THR A 59 -2.00 -1.15 14.47
CA THR A 59 -0.58 -1.51 14.47
C THR A 59 0.31 -0.28 14.60
N PHE A 60 0.07 0.77 13.79
CA PHE A 60 0.86 1.99 13.86
C PHE A 60 0.70 2.74 15.19
N ASN A 61 -0.51 2.79 15.76
CA ASN A 61 -0.73 3.40 17.07
C ASN A 61 0.01 2.64 18.21
N ASN A 62 0.28 1.36 18.01
CA ASN A 62 1.06 0.51 18.91
C ASN A 62 2.56 0.47 18.57
N SER A 63 3.03 1.38 17.71
CA SER A 63 4.42 1.48 17.25
C SER A 63 4.93 0.24 16.50
N GLY A 64 4.04 -0.52 15.87
CA GLY A 64 4.40 -1.60 14.95
C GLY A 64 4.55 -1.11 13.51
N ARG A 65 4.99 -2.01 12.63
CA ARG A 65 5.28 -1.76 11.22
C ARG A 65 4.29 -2.46 10.31
N LEU A 66 4.10 -1.91 9.11
CA LEU A 66 3.39 -2.57 8.01
C LEU A 66 4.40 -3.24 7.08
N ILE A 67 4.32 -4.56 6.94
CA ILE A 67 5.27 -5.35 6.16
C ILE A 67 4.53 -6.07 5.03
N TYR A 68 4.85 -5.72 3.78
CA TYR A 68 4.40 -6.42 2.59
C TYR A 68 5.36 -7.56 2.26
N VAL A 69 4.85 -8.75 1.92
CA VAL A 69 5.65 -9.89 1.48
C VAL A 69 5.08 -10.49 0.20
N GLY A 70 5.92 -10.72 -0.81
CA GLY A 70 5.48 -11.30 -2.08
C GLY A 70 6.63 -11.77 -2.96
N ALA A 71 6.30 -12.45 -4.05
CA ALA A 71 7.27 -12.84 -5.08
C ALA A 71 6.96 -12.13 -6.40
N GLY A 72 7.98 -12.02 -7.27
CA GLY A 72 7.84 -11.46 -8.62
C GLY A 72 7.12 -10.10 -8.63
N THR A 73 6.09 -9.96 -9.48
CA THR A 73 5.30 -8.71 -9.58
C THR A 73 4.65 -8.32 -8.25
N SER A 74 4.12 -9.28 -7.49
CA SER A 74 3.46 -9.00 -6.21
C SER A 74 4.44 -8.42 -5.18
N GLY A 75 5.65 -8.99 -5.08
CA GLY A 75 6.71 -8.45 -4.23
C GLY A 75 7.14 -7.04 -4.67
N ARG A 76 7.33 -6.82 -5.99
CA ARG A 76 7.68 -5.49 -6.53
C ARG A 76 6.63 -4.43 -6.23
N LEU A 77 5.34 -4.77 -6.29
CA LEU A 77 4.25 -3.85 -5.95
C LEU A 77 4.23 -3.51 -4.46
N GLY A 78 4.52 -4.47 -3.58
CA GLY A 78 4.69 -4.22 -2.15
C GLY A 78 5.85 -3.25 -1.88
N VAL A 79 6.99 -3.47 -2.52
CA VAL A 79 8.14 -2.55 -2.45
C VAL A 79 7.78 -1.16 -2.97
N LEU A 80 7.09 -1.07 -4.12
CA LEU A 80 6.67 0.19 -4.73
C LEU A 80 5.80 1.04 -3.77
N ASP A 81 4.78 0.44 -3.16
CA ASP A 81 3.91 1.15 -2.22
C ASP A 81 4.67 1.60 -0.96
N ALA A 82 5.57 0.74 -0.45
CA ALA A 82 6.41 1.06 0.71
C ALA A 82 7.34 2.26 0.47
N VAL A 83 8.05 2.30 -0.67
CA VAL A 83 9.01 3.39 -0.96
C VAL A 83 8.31 4.73 -1.25
N GLU A 84 7.03 4.71 -1.60
CA GLU A 84 6.22 5.92 -1.77
C GLU A 84 5.76 6.52 -0.42
N CYS A 85 5.80 5.76 0.69
CA CYS A 85 5.34 6.24 1.99
C CYS A 85 6.20 7.37 2.57
N PRO A 86 7.56 7.28 2.64
CA PRO A 86 8.39 8.36 3.16
C PRO A 86 8.23 9.71 2.45
N PRO A 87 8.33 9.82 1.10
CA PRO A 87 8.20 11.12 0.43
C PRO A 87 6.76 11.67 0.46
N THR A 88 5.75 10.80 0.62
CA THR A 88 4.33 11.21 0.63
C THR A 88 3.87 11.61 2.03
N PHE A 89 4.13 10.79 3.04
CA PHE A 89 3.56 10.96 4.39
C PHE A 89 4.62 11.36 5.44
N GLY A 90 5.86 11.60 5.01
CA GLY A 90 6.96 11.98 5.89
C GLY A 90 7.25 10.94 6.95
N THR A 91 7.06 9.66 6.62
CA THR A 91 7.29 8.53 7.53
C THR A 91 8.74 8.06 7.48
N PRO A 92 9.26 7.47 8.57
CA PRO A 92 10.53 6.75 8.50
C PRO A 92 10.38 5.52 7.57
N PRO A 93 11.42 5.14 6.79
CA PRO A 93 11.36 3.99 5.89
C PRO A 93 10.99 2.66 6.56
N GLU A 94 11.29 2.51 7.84
CA GLU A 94 11.06 1.28 8.60
C GLU A 94 9.56 1.06 8.92
N MET A 95 8.75 2.12 8.85
CA MET A 95 7.32 2.08 9.17
C MET A 95 6.53 1.24 8.17
N VAL A 96 6.89 1.30 6.90
CA VAL A 96 6.27 0.52 5.82
C VAL A 96 7.38 -0.12 4.99
N GLN A 97 7.44 -1.44 4.98
CA GLN A 97 8.50 -2.19 4.31
C GLN A 97 7.92 -3.18 3.30
N GLY A 98 8.63 -3.39 2.19
CA GLY A 98 8.31 -4.42 1.21
C GLY A 98 9.43 -5.45 1.12
N LEU A 99 9.10 -6.72 1.29
CA LEU A 99 9.99 -7.86 1.11
C LEU A 99 9.60 -8.61 -0.16
N ILE A 100 10.62 -8.92 -0.96
CA ILE A 100 10.48 -9.64 -2.21
C ILE A 100 11.29 -10.94 -2.13
N ALA A 101 10.67 -12.06 -2.52
CA ALA A 101 11.35 -13.35 -2.59
C ALA A 101 12.61 -13.24 -3.47
N GLY A 102 13.76 -13.59 -2.91
CA GLY A 102 15.07 -13.45 -3.56
C GLY A 102 15.80 -12.13 -3.28
N GLY A 103 15.26 -11.26 -2.42
CA GLY A 103 15.94 -10.06 -1.95
C GLY A 103 16.04 -8.94 -2.99
N GLU A 104 16.94 -7.97 -2.75
CA GLU A 104 17.04 -6.75 -3.57
C GLU A 104 17.31 -7.05 -5.05
N GLU A 105 18.10 -8.08 -5.37
CA GLU A 105 18.37 -8.47 -6.75
C GLU A 105 17.09 -8.89 -7.51
N ALA A 106 16.12 -9.48 -6.80
CA ALA A 106 14.82 -9.89 -7.36
C ALA A 106 14.01 -8.69 -7.90
N PHE A 107 14.28 -7.49 -7.38
CA PHE A 107 13.64 -6.27 -7.85
C PHE A 107 14.00 -5.99 -9.31
N VAL A 108 15.29 -6.12 -9.67
CA VAL A 108 15.82 -5.82 -11.02
C VAL A 108 15.71 -7.02 -11.96
N LYS A 109 15.94 -8.24 -11.46
CA LYS A 109 15.95 -9.47 -12.27
C LYS A 109 15.16 -10.55 -11.57
N ALA A 110 14.31 -11.29 -12.28
CA ALA A 110 13.61 -12.43 -11.70
C ALA A 110 14.60 -13.50 -11.21
N ILE A 111 14.37 -14.04 -10.02
CA ILE A 111 15.14 -15.13 -9.42
C ILE A 111 14.26 -16.37 -9.43
N GLU A 112 14.66 -17.38 -10.22
CA GLU A 112 13.92 -18.64 -10.33
C GLU A 112 13.96 -19.42 -9.01
N GLY A 113 12.83 -20.03 -8.63
CA GLY A 113 12.70 -20.90 -7.46
C GLY A 113 12.57 -20.19 -6.10
N ALA A 114 12.84 -18.88 -6.01
CA ALA A 114 12.70 -18.14 -4.75
C ALA A 114 11.25 -18.15 -4.21
N GLU A 115 10.27 -18.18 -5.10
CA GLU A 115 8.85 -18.19 -4.74
C GLU A 115 8.36 -19.52 -4.17
N ASP A 116 9.11 -20.61 -4.42
CA ASP A 116 8.78 -21.98 -4.01
C ASP A 116 9.30 -22.35 -2.61
N SER A 117 10.13 -21.51 -1.98
CA SER A 117 10.64 -21.76 -0.62
C SER A 117 9.74 -21.13 0.45
N MET A 118 9.16 -21.96 1.31
CA MET A 118 8.43 -21.48 2.49
C MET A 118 9.39 -20.93 3.55
N GLU A 119 10.55 -21.57 3.71
CA GLU A 119 11.57 -21.20 4.70
C GLU A 119 12.07 -19.77 4.46
N LEU A 120 12.34 -19.42 3.20
CA LEU A 120 12.82 -18.09 2.83
C LEU A 120 11.86 -16.98 3.27
N GLY A 121 10.54 -17.19 3.15
CA GLY A 121 9.54 -16.22 3.59
C GLY A 121 9.55 -15.98 5.10
N ALA A 122 9.79 -17.02 5.89
CA ALA A 122 9.95 -16.90 7.34
C ALA A 122 11.28 -16.24 7.71
N ASP A 123 12.36 -16.60 7.00
CA ASP A 123 13.71 -16.10 7.29
C ASP A 123 13.85 -14.61 6.97
N ASP A 124 13.25 -14.12 5.88
CA ASP A 124 13.24 -12.69 5.57
C ASP A 124 12.55 -11.87 6.68
N LEU A 125 11.47 -12.40 7.26
CA LEU A 125 10.79 -11.78 8.40
C LEU A 125 11.63 -11.81 9.68
N LYS A 126 12.36 -12.91 9.94
CA LYS A 126 13.33 -12.99 11.06
C LYS A 126 14.43 -11.96 10.91
N ASN A 127 14.97 -11.80 9.70
CA ASN A 127 16.10 -10.91 9.42
C ASN A 127 15.78 -9.43 9.70
N ILE A 128 14.52 -9.02 9.52
CA ILE A 128 14.06 -7.66 9.87
C ILE A 128 13.53 -7.53 11.30
N GLY A 129 13.72 -8.57 12.14
CA GLY A 129 13.28 -8.58 13.52
C GLY A 129 11.77 -8.45 13.69
N LEU A 130 10.98 -9.19 12.89
CA LEU A 130 9.52 -9.22 13.03
C LEU A 130 9.12 -9.50 14.49
N ASN A 131 8.16 -8.74 15.01
CA ASN A 131 7.60 -8.95 16.34
C ASN A 131 6.07 -8.79 16.33
N SER A 132 5.42 -9.18 17.43
CA SER A 132 3.96 -9.25 17.56
C SER A 132 3.22 -7.92 17.40
N LYS A 133 3.91 -6.78 17.44
CA LYS A 133 3.30 -5.45 17.18
C LYS A 133 3.12 -5.19 15.70
N ASP A 134 3.88 -5.86 14.85
CA ASP A 134 3.86 -5.67 13.40
C ASP A 134 2.63 -6.33 12.76
N ILE A 135 2.30 -5.91 11.54
CA ILE A 135 1.30 -6.52 10.67
C ILE A 135 1.95 -6.97 9.36
N VAL A 136 1.64 -8.20 8.94
CA VAL A 136 2.18 -8.78 7.71
C VAL A 136 1.07 -8.95 6.68
N VAL A 137 1.31 -8.43 5.48
CA VAL A 137 0.42 -8.51 4.33
C VAL A 137 1.07 -9.36 3.24
N GLY A 138 0.57 -10.58 3.07
CA GLY A 138 1.03 -11.52 2.05
C GLY A 138 0.33 -11.31 0.71
N ILE A 139 1.11 -11.20 -0.36
CA ILE A 139 0.61 -10.83 -1.69
C ILE A 139 0.98 -11.93 -2.70
N ALA A 140 -0.03 -12.62 -3.22
CA ALA A 140 0.16 -13.59 -4.31
C ALA A 140 -1.10 -13.66 -5.17
N ALA A 141 -1.01 -13.34 -6.47
CA ALA A 141 -2.15 -13.41 -7.38
C ALA A 141 -2.78 -14.81 -7.40
N SER A 142 -1.93 -15.83 -7.48
CA SER A 142 -2.30 -17.25 -7.42
C SER A 142 -3.01 -17.63 -6.12
N GLY A 143 -2.70 -16.94 -5.01
CA GLY A 143 -3.21 -17.26 -3.68
C GLY A 143 -2.56 -18.48 -3.02
N ARG A 144 -1.47 -19.03 -3.58
CA ARG A 144 -0.84 -20.28 -3.10
C ARG A 144 0.67 -20.29 -3.09
N THR A 145 1.33 -19.17 -3.39
CA THR A 145 2.79 -19.06 -3.47
C THR A 145 3.46 -19.49 -2.15
N PRO A 146 4.33 -20.52 -2.15
CA PRO A 146 4.96 -21.05 -0.94
C PRO A 146 5.68 -20.02 -0.07
N TYR A 147 6.49 -19.13 -0.68
CA TYR A 147 7.15 -18.03 0.04
C TYR A 147 6.18 -17.21 0.90
N VAL A 148 5.04 -16.84 0.32
CA VAL A 148 4.01 -16.05 1.02
C VAL A 148 3.33 -16.86 2.12
N LYS A 149 3.08 -18.16 1.90
CA LYS A 149 2.54 -19.06 2.93
C LYS A 149 3.49 -19.17 4.13
N GLY A 150 4.78 -19.37 3.88
CA GLY A 150 5.80 -19.45 4.92
C GLY A 150 5.88 -18.17 5.75
N ALA A 151 5.89 -17.02 5.08
CA ALA A 151 5.88 -15.72 5.72
C ALA A 151 4.64 -15.49 6.62
N LEU A 152 3.45 -15.81 6.11
CA LEU A 152 2.19 -15.65 6.87
C LEU A 152 2.10 -16.61 8.06
N ASN A 153 2.53 -17.86 7.91
CA ASN A 153 2.56 -18.83 9.00
C ASN A 153 3.50 -18.37 10.12
N TYR A 154 4.71 -17.93 9.78
CA TYR A 154 5.66 -17.41 10.75
C TYR A 154 5.14 -16.14 11.45
N ALA A 155 4.53 -15.21 10.70
CA ALA A 155 3.91 -14.03 11.28
C ALA A 155 2.83 -14.38 12.31
N LYS A 156 2.01 -15.40 12.03
CA LYS A 156 1.02 -15.92 12.99
C LYS A 156 1.66 -16.54 14.23
N GLU A 157 2.73 -17.31 14.07
CA GLU A 157 3.46 -17.90 15.20
C GLU A 157 4.00 -16.82 16.15
N ILE A 158 4.51 -15.72 15.60
CA ILE A 158 4.99 -14.55 16.36
C ILE A 158 3.84 -13.75 17.00
N GLY A 159 2.59 -14.00 16.60
CA GLY A 159 1.41 -13.31 17.11
C GLY A 159 1.09 -12.00 16.39
N CYS A 160 1.63 -11.79 15.20
CA CYS A 160 1.27 -10.66 14.34
C CYS A 160 -0.15 -10.81 13.80
N LYS A 161 -0.78 -9.68 13.51
CA LYS A 161 -1.96 -9.66 12.64
C LYS A 161 -1.53 -10.01 11.22
N THR A 162 -2.35 -10.78 10.51
CA THR A 162 -2.05 -11.21 9.13
C THR A 162 -3.15 -10.85 8.14
N VAL A 163 -2.74 -10.40 6.95
CA VAL A 163 -3.62 -10.09 5.82
C VAL A 163 -3.11 -10.83 4.59
N ALA A 164 -4.01 -11.35 3.76
CA ALA A 164 -3.69 -11.95 2.47
C ALA A 164 -4.39 -11.21 1.33
N ILE A 165 -3.66 -10.95 0.25
CA ILE A 165 -4.18 -10.39 -1.00
C ILE A 165 -3.98 -11.43 -2.11
N ALA A 166 -5.10 -11.94 -2.64
CA ALA A 166 -5.12 -12.91 -3.73
C ALA A 166 -6.12 -12.51 -4.82
N CYS A 167 -5.98 -13.14 -6.01
CA CYS A 167 -6.91 -12.95 -7.13
C CYS A 167 -7.72 -14.21 -7.45
N ASN A 168 -7.70 -15.20 -6.55
CA ASN A 168 -8.57 -16.38 -6.56
C ASN A 168 -9.39 -16.41 -5.26
N LYS A 169 -10.63 -16.92 -5.33
CA LYS A 169 -11.43 -17.18 -4.12
C LYS A 169 -10.89 -18.38 -3.36
N ASN A 170 -11.10 -18.38 -2.05
CA ASN A 170 -10.73 -19.47 -1.14
C ASN A 170 -9.25 -19.87 -1.27
N SER A 171 -8.40 -18.86 -1.39
CA SER A 171 -6.96 -19.01 -1.55
C SER A 171 -6.31 -19.69 -0.34
N GLU A 172 -5.22 -20.43 -0.56
CA GLU A 172 -4.46 -21.04 0.54
C GLU A 172 -3.91 -19.97 1.50
N ILE A 173 -3.39 -18.86 0.97
CA ILE A 173 -2.93 -17.74 1.81
C ILE A 173 -4.08 -17.04 2.54
N GLY A 174 -5.27 -16.98 1.93
CA GLY A 174 -6.49 -16.44 2.55
C GLY A 174 -6.97 -17.28 3.72
N ALA A 175 -6.83 -18.61 3.65
CA ALA A 175 -7.14 -19.51 4.76
C ALA A 175 -6.15 -19.39 5.93
N ILE A 176 -4.90 -18.99 5.66
CA ILE A 176 -3.88 -18.75 6.70
C ILE A 176 -4.13 -17.41 7.39
N ALA A 177 -4.41 -16.35 6.64
CA ALA A 177 -4.49 -14.99 7.16
C ALA A 177 -5.76 -14.72 8.01
N ASP A 178 -5.68 -13.73 8.91
CA ASP A 178 -6.84 -13.28 9.69
C ASP A 178 -7.82 -12.46 8.84
N ILE A 179 -7.31 -11.79 7.81
CA ILE A 179 -8.09 -10.99 6.86
C ILE A 179 -7.70 -11.42 5.45
N ALA A 180 -8.64 -12.03 4.72
CA ALA A 180 -8.49 -12.34 3.30
C ALA A 180 -9.14 -11.24 2.43
N ILE A 181 -8.37 -10.69 1.49
CA ILE A 181 -8.81 -9.75 0.44
C ILE A 181 -8.65 -10.49 -0.89
N GLU A 182 -9.76 -10.98 -1.45
CA GLU A 182 -9.73 -11.89 -2.61
C GLU A 182 -10.38 -11.24 -3.84
N VAL A 183 -9.59 -10.45 -4.55
CA VAL A 183 -10.03 -9.65 -5.69
C VAL A 183 -10.03 -10.49 -6.98
N VAL A 184 -11.16 -11.16 -7.25
CA VAL A 184 -11.30 -11.97 -8.47
C VAL A 184 -11.50 -11.08 -9.70
N VAL A 185 -10.44 -10.94 -10.49
CA VAL A 185 -10.41 -10.13 -11.73
C VAL A 185 -10.73 -10.95 -13.00
N GLY A 186 -10.88 -12.27 -12.84
CA GLY A 186 -11.11 -13.22 -13.94
C GLY A 186 -9.86 -13.50 -14.78
N PRO A 187 -10.01 -14.28 -15.87
CA PRO A 187 -8.93 -14.65 -16.78
C PRO A 187 -8.18 -13.44 -17.33
N GLU A 188 -6.84 -13.51 -17.41
CA GLU A 188 -6.01 -12.46 -18.00
C GLU A 188 -6.12 -12.47 -19.53
N VAL A 189 -5.87 -11.33 -20.19
CA VAL A 189 -5.85 -11.26 -21.68
C VAL A 189 -4.79 -12.19 -22.27
N LEU A 190 -3.65 -12.30 -21.61
CA LEU A 190 -2.64 -13.32 -21.87
C LEU A 190 -2.70 -14.31 -20.71
N ALA A 191 -3.13 -15.54 -20.99
CA ALA A 191 -3.37 -16.57 -19.97
C ALA A 191 -2.17 -16.73 -19.03
N GLY A 192 -2.44 -16.75 -17.71
CA GLY A 192 -1.42 -16.84 -16.66
C GLY A 192 -0.60 -15.56 -16.44
N SER A 193 -0.74 -14.51 -17.26
CA SER A 193 0.03 -13.27 -17.11
C SER A 193 -0.54 -12.34 -16.02
N THR A 194 -0.49 -12.79 -14.76
CA THR A 194 -1.06 -12.08 -13.60
C THR A 194 -0.38 -10.76 -13.27
N ARG A 195 0.68 -10.37 -14.00
CA ARG A 195 1.24 -9.02 -13.91
C ARG A 195 0.28 -7.92 -14.40
N LEU A 196 -0.81 -8.30 -15.08
CA LEU A 196 -1.78 -7.42 -15.72
C LEU A 196 -2.91 -7.04 -14.75
N LYS A 197 -4.11 -7.62 -14.88
CA LYS A 197 -5.26 -7.23 -14.03
C LYS A 197 -5.02 -7.55 -12.56
N ALA A 198 -4.48 -8.71 -12.24
CA ALA A 198 -4.19 -9.09 -10.86
C ALA A 198 -3.15 -8.15 -10.23
N GLY A 199 -2.08 -7.81 -10.95
CA GLY A 199 -1.11 -6.79 -10.52
C GLY A 199 -1.75 -5.41 -10.32
N THR A 200 -2.63 -5.00 -11.23
CA THR A 200 -3.38 -3.73 -11.09
C THR A 200 -4.28 -3.74 -9.85
N ALA A 201 -5.01 -4.84 -9.61
CA ALA A 201 -5.84 -5.01 -8.41
C ALA A 201 -5.00 -4.90 -7.13
N GLN A 202 -3.86 -5.60 -7.09
CA GLN A 202 -2.92 -5.54 -5.95
C GLN A 202 -2.45 -4.11 -5.70
N LYS A 203 -2.03 -3.38 -6.75
CA LYS A 203 -1.64 -1.97 -6.63
C LYS A 203 -2.74 -1.12 -6.00
N LEU A 204 -3.98 -1.25 -6.50
CA LEU A 204 -5.11 -0.47 -5.99
C LEU A 204 -5.39 -0.77 -4.51
N VAL A 205 -5.34 -2.05 -4.11
CA VAL A 205 -5.53 -2.46 -2.72
C VAL A 205 -4.42 -1.92 -1.81
N LEU A 206 -3.15 -2.06 -2.21
CA LEU A 206 -2.00 -1.55 -1.45
C LEU A 206 -2.11 -0.04 -1.24
N ASN A 207 -2.39 0.71 -2.30
CA ASN A 207 -2.56 2.16 -2.20
C ASN A 207 -3.73 2.55 -1.30
N MET A 208 -4.83 1.79 -1.28
CA MET A 208 -5.93 2.02 -0.33
C MET A 208 -5.48 1.77 1.11
N ILE A 209 -4.74 0.68 1.36
CA ILE A 209 -4.23 0.33 2.69
C ILE A 209 -3.29 1.42 3.20
N SER A 210 -2.22 1.75 2.47
CA SER A 210 -1.23 2.73 2.89
C SER A 210 -1.84 4.12 3.03
N THR A 211 -2.55 4.61 2.01
CA THR A 211 -3.09 5.97 1.99
C THR A 211 -4.12 6.20 3.10
N ILE A 212 -5.12 5.32 3.22
CA ILE A 212 -6.20 5.54 4.20
C ILE A 212 -5.69 5.30 5.64
N SER A 213 -4.72 4.40 5.84
CA SER A 213 -4.08 4.25 7.15
C SER A 213 -3.32 5.52 7.55
N MET A 214 -2.57 6.12 6.63
CA MET A 214 -1.85 7.38 6.89
C MET A 214 -2.80 8.56 7.14
N VAL A 215 -3.93 8.63 6.42
CA VAL A 215 -5.02 9.57 6.72
C VAL A 215 -5.55 9.34 8.15
N GLY A 216 -5.74 8.08 8.53
CA GLY A 216 -6.15 7.65 9.87
C GLY A 216 -5.17 8.06 10.98
N LEU A 217 -3.89 8.26 10.67
CA LEU A 217 -2.85 8.78 11.57
C LEU A 217 -2.68 10.31 11.52
N GLY A 218 -3.57 11.03 10.82
CA GLY A 218 -3.49 12.48 10.71
C GLY A 218 -2.36 12.97 9.80
N LYS A 219 -1.83 12.14 8.89
CA LYS A 219 -0.83 12.56 7.87
C LYS A 219 -1.41 13.46 6.77
N ALA A 220 -2.74 13.61 6.74
CA ALA A 220 -3.47 14.46 5.81
C ALA A 220 -4.43 15.41 6.54
N TYR A 221 -4.72 16.54 5.91
CA TYR A 221 -5.80 17.45 6.32
C TYR A 221 -6.66 17.80 5.12
N LYS A 222 -7.98 17.60 5.23
CA LYS A 222 -8.87 17.56 4.06
C LYS A 222 -8.34 16.49 3.08
N ASN A 223 -8.02 16.87 1.84
CA ASN A 223 -7.36 16.05 0.83
C ASN A 223 -5.91 16.51 0.57
N LEU A 224 -5.30 17.22 1.53
CA LEU A 224 -3.97 17.80 1.40
C LEU A 224 -2.95 16.98 2.18
N MET A 225 -1.82 16.71 1.54
CA MET A 225 -0.66 16.01 2.09
C MET A 225 0.17 16.97 2.94
N VAL A 226 -0.12 17.03 4.24
CA VAL A 226 0.44 18.04 5.17
C VAL A 226 1.73 17.62 5.88
N ASP A 227 2.14 16.36 5.74
CA ASP A 227 3.44 15.84 6.23
C ASP A 227 4.43 15.60 5.08
N VAL A 228 4.37 16.42 4.03
CA VAL A 228 5.28 16.34 2.89
C VAL A 228 6.71 16.77 3.27
N GLN A 229 7.71 16.01 2.83
CA GLN A 229 9.13 16.32 3.03
C GLN A 229 9.62 17.40 2.05
N LEU A 230 10.32 18.43 2.53
CA LEU A 230 10.74 19.60 1.74
C LEU A 230 12.11 19.44 1.07
N ASN A 231 12.28 18.39 0.27
CA ASN A 231 13.61 17.99 -0.23
C ASN A 231 14.04 18.68 -1.55
N ASN A 232 13.19 19.53 -2.15
CA ASN A 232 13.52 20.26 -3.37
C ASN A 232 12.62 21.51 -3.56
N ILE A 233 12.99 22.37 -4.52
CA ILE A 233 12.28 23.63 -4.84
C ILE A 233 10.80 23.41 -5.19
N LYS A 234 10.48 22.32 -5.91
CA LYS A 234 9.11 21.94 -6.25
C LYS A 234 8.29 21.64 -4.99
N LEU A 235 8.88 20.96 -4.00
CA LEU A 235 8.22 20.61 -2.74
C LEU A 235 8.05 21.84 -1.83
N GLN A 236 8.98 22.80 -1.83
CA GLN A 236 8.79 24.10 -1.15
C GLN A 236 7.60 24.88 -1.72
N SER A 237 7.53 25.00 -3.05
CA SER A 237 6.39 25.66 -3.71
C SER A 237 5.06 24.93 -3.44
N ARG A 238 5.10 23.59 -3.38
CA ARG A 238 3.93 22.78 -3.02
C ARG A 238 3.48 23.03 -1.58
N ALA A 239 4.41 23.12 -0.62
CA ALA A 239 4.10 23.42 0.77
C ALA A 239 3.43 24.78 0.94
N GLU A 240 3.96 25.84 0.32
CA GLU A 240 3.33 27.16 0.30
C GLU A 240 1.89 27.08 -0.21
N ASN A 241 1.69 26.40 -1.36
CA ASN A 241 0.36 26.23 -1.95
C ASN A 241 -0.59 25.45 -1.03
N ILE A 242 -0.10 24.41 -0.35
CA ILE A 242 -0.92 23.64 0.59
C ILE A 242 -1.37 24.52 1.76
N VAL A 243 -0.48 25.34 2.33
CA VAL A 243 -0.83 26.26 3.42
C VAL A 243 -1.88 27.28 2.96
N VAL A 244 -1.68 27.89 1.78
CA VAL A 244 -2.65 28.83 1.19
C VAL A 244 -4.01 28.17 1.00
N VAL A 245 -4.08 27.00 0.36
CA VAL A 245 -5.36 26.29 0.12
C VAL A 245 -6.01 25.82 1.42
N ALA A 246 -5.22 25.41 2.41
CA ALA A 246 -5.74 24.92 3.69
C ALA A 246 -6.38 26.02 4.53
N THR A 247 -5.82 27.23 4.50
CA THR A 247 -6.08 28.32 5.46
C THR A 247 -6.71 29.58 4.86
N GLY A 248 -6.54 29.80 3.55
CA GLY A 248 -7.04 30.99 2.84
C GLY A 248 -6.16 32.23 2.97
N VAL A 249 -4.97 32.14 3.59
CA VAL A 249 -4.06 33.29 3.72
C VAL A 249 -3.27 33.54 2.43
N ASP A 250 -2.72 34.75 2.31
CA ASP A 250 -1.83 35.09 1.20
C ASP A 250 -0.52 34.30 1.25
N ARG A 251 0.08 34.11 0.05
CA ARG A 251 1.33 33.37 -0.13
C ARG A 251 2.48 33.89 0.73
N LYS A 252 2.53 35.21 0.99
CA LYS A 252 3.54 35.82 1.87
C LYS A 252 3.40 35.32 3.30
N ILE A 253 2.19 35.33 3.85
CA ILE A 253 1.89 34.84 5.21
C ILE A 253 2.18 33.34 5.30
N ALA A 254 1.82 32.56 4.26
CA ALA A 254 2.11 31.14 4.19
C ALA A 254 3.62 30.86 4.27
N ARG A 255 4.44 31.59 3.51
CA ARG A 255 5.91 31.47 3.53
C ARG A 255 6.49 31.81 4.90
N GLU A 256 6.15 32.98 5.44
CA GLU A 256 6.65 33.43 6.75
C GLU A 256 6.27 32.45 7.87
N THR A 257 5.06 31.87 7.81
CA THR A 257 4.61 30.90 8.81
C THR A 257 5.29 29.54 8.63
N LEU A 258 5.52 29.10 7.39
CA LEU A 258 6.32 27.89 7.11
C LEU A 258 7.74 28.01 7.66
N GLU A 259 8.37 29.17 7.52
CA GLU A 259 9.70 29.44 8.09
C GLU A 259 9.67 29.34 9.63
N LYS A 260 8.69 29.98 10.29
CA LYS A 260 8.50 29.86 11.75
C LYS A 260 8.26 28.41 12.19
N ALA A 261 7.53 27.64 11.39
CA ALA A 261 7.25 26.22 11.60
C ALA A 261 8.44 25.30 11.26
N GLY A 262 9.61 25.83 10.89
CA GLY A 262 10.78 25.03 10.51
C GLY A 262 10.55 24.17 9.27
N GLY A 263 9.68 24.59 8.36
CA GLY A 263 9.30 23.86 7.15
C GLY A 263 8.14 22.87 7.33
N SER A 264 7.60 22.70 8.54
CA SER A 264 6.46 21.81 8.77
C SER A 264 5.14 22.43 8.27
N VAL A 265 4.58 21.87 7.20
CA VAL A 265 3.29 22.30 6.62
C VAL A 265 2.15 22.13 7.61
N LYS A 266 2.07 20.96 8.26
CA LYS A 266 1.05 20.67 9.29
C LYS A 266 1.07 21.69 10.43
N LEU A 267 2.27 22.03 10.92
CA LEU A 267 2.44 23.00 12.00
C LEU A 267 2.07 24.41 11.55
N ALA A 268 2.53 24.83 10.36
CA ALA A 268 2.19 26.13 9.80
C ALA A 268 0.67 26.32 9.62
N ILE A 269 -0.04 25.30 9.11
CA ILE A 269 -1.51 25.32 9.02
C ILE A 269 -2.14 25.49 10.40
N THR A 270 -1.63 24.78 11.40
CA THR A 270 -2.18 24.83 12.77
C THR A 270 -1.98 26.20 13.41
N MET A 271 -0.78 26.78 13.30
CA MET A 271 -0.48 28.13 13.79
C MET A 271 -1.43 29.17 13.19
N ILE A 272 -1.68 29.09 11.89
CA ILE A 272 -2.57 30.03 11.18
C ILE A 272 -4.03 29.85 11.62
N LEU A 273 -4.54 28.61 11.63
CA LEU A 273 -5.95 28.35 11.92
C LEU A 273 -6.34 28.66 13.37
N LEU A 274 -5.39 28.54 14.30
CA LEU A 274 -5.62 28.80 15.72
C LEU A 274 -5.15 30.17 16.17
N ASN A 275 -4.47 30.92 15.29
CA ASN A 275 -3.82 32.19 15.61
C ASN A 275 -2.93 32.08 16.86
N CYS A 276 -2.09 31.06 16.91
CA CYS A 276 -1.19 30.78 18.03
C CYS A 276 0.27 30.72 17.60
N ASP A 277 1.17 30.74 18.58
CA ASP A 277 2.58 30.53 18.31
C ASP A 277 2.91 29.06 18.04
N ARG A 278 4.20 28.82 17.77
CA ARG A 278 4.72 27.50 17.43
C ARG A 278 4.56 26.50 18.59
N GLU A 279 4.89 26.91 19.81
CA GLU A 279 4.91 26.02 20.97
C GLU A 279 3.49 25.56 21.31
N GLU A 280 2.53 26.49 21.28
CA GLU A 280 1.12 26.16 21.48
C GLU A 280 0.60 25.23 20.37
N ALA A 281 0.97 25.49 19.11
CA ALA A 281 0.55 24.64 17.99
C ALA A 281 1.16 23.22 18.08
N GLU A 282 2.42 23.08 18.46
CA GLU A 282 3.09 21.79 18.69
C GLU A 282 2.38 21.01 19.81
N LYS A 283 2.08 21.67 20.93
CA LYS A 283 1.36 21.06 22.05
C LYS A 283 -0.03 20.55 21.63
N LYS A 284 -0.82 21.39 20.97
CA LYS A 284 -2.16 21.02 20.51
C LYS A 284 -2.14 19.90 19.47
N LEU A 285 -1.14 19.88 18.58
CA LEU A 285 -0.95 18.78 17.63
C LEU A 285 -0.61 17.47 18.36
N ALA A 286 0.24 17.52 19.38
CA ALA A 286 0.56 16.33 20.18
C ALA A 286 -0.69 15.78 20.89
N GLU A 287 -1.48 16.64 21.54
CA GLU A 287 -2.73 16.26 22.23
C GLU A 287 -3.77 15.66 21.26
N ALA A 288 -3.76 16.09 19.99
CA ALA A 288 -4.65 15.59 18.96
C ALA A 288 -4.08 14.44 18.11
N ASN A 289 -2.94 13.86 18.49
CA ASN A 289 -2.22 12.83 17.72
C ASN A 289 -2.00 13.24 16.24
N GLY A 290 -1.60 14.49 16.02
CA GLY A 290 -1.29 15.04 14.70
C GLY A 290 -2.49 15.38 13.83
N HIS A 291 -3.73 15.21 14.31
CA HIS A 291 -4.94 15.53 13.55
C HIS A 291 -5.34 17.00 13.66
N ILE A 292 -5.00 17.81 12.64
CA ILE A 292 -5.40 19.23 12.56
C ILE A 292 -6.91 19.41 12.80
N ARG A 293 -7.75 18.55 12.21
CA ARG A 293 -9.22 18.68 12.29
C ARG A 293 -9.74 18.60 13.73
N LYS A 294 -9.12 17.81 14.61
CA LYS A 294 -9.57 17.64 16.01
C LYS A 294 -9.25 18.85 16.89
N ILE A 295 -8.38 19.75 16.43
CA ILE A 295 -7.92 20.91 17.20
C ILE A 295 -8.76 22.15 16.89
N ILE A 296 -9.29 22.23 15.67
CA ILE A 296 -10.03 23.40 15.16
C ILE A 296 -11.55 23.29 15.36
N THR A 297 -12.03 22.16 15.87
CA THR A 297 -13.44 21.88 16.19
C THR A 297 -13.61 21.73 17.68
#